data_AF-F0P2W0-F1
#
_entry.id   AF-F0P2W0-F1
#
_cell.length_a   1.000
_cell.length_b   1.000
_cell.length_c   1.000
_cell.angle_alpha   90.00
_cell.angle_beta   90.00
_cell.angle_gamma   90.00
#
_symmetry.space_group_name_H-M   'P 1'
#
loop_
_entity.id
_entity.type
_entity.pdbx_description
1 polymer ?
#
loop_
_entity_poly.entity_id
_entity_poly.type
_entity_poly.pdbx_seq_one_letter_code
_entity_poly.pdbx_strand_id
1 'polypeptide(L)'
;MGLFDKLLGNAGTVTPEKLYSDYQAILIEGETIDIGFSLFRDVFIFTSKRLILIDKQGLTGRKIEYLSLPYSSISRFSIETAGNFDLDAELKIWISSEDKPSVSKKFNKSVNVYEVQRVLAQRTLK
;
A
#
# COMPACT_ATOMS: atom_id res chain seq x y z
N MET A 1 11.67 -18.31 0.72
CA MET A 1 11.59 -17.90 2.13
C MET A 1 12.54 -16.74 2.40
N GLY A 2 12.18 -15.53 1.98
CA GLY A 2 13.10 -14.39 2.04
C GLY A 2 12.34 -13.09 1.90
N LEU A 3 12.60 -12.16 2.83
CA LEU A 3 11.92 -10.86 2.99
C LEU A 3 10.44 -10.91 3.39
N PHE A 4 9.55 -11.54 2.62
CA PHE A 4 8.10 -11.53 2.92
C PHE A 4 7.76 -12.21 4.26
N ASP A 5 8.43 -13.33 4.58
CA ASP A 5 8.28 -14.03 5.87
C ASP A 5 8.69 -13.17 7.07
N LYS A 6 9.58 -12.19 6.88
CA LYS A 6 10.01 -11.27 7.95
C LYS A 6 9.05 -10.10 8.15
N LEU A 7 8.26 -9.74 7.14
CA LEU A 7 7.30 -8.64 7.17
C LEU A 7 5.94 -9.05 7.78
N LEU A 8 5.63 -10.36 7.77
CA LEU A 8 4.42 -10.92 8.38
C LEU A 8 4.35 -10.78 9.91
N GLY A 9 5.45 -10.43 10.58
CA GLY A 9 5.51 -10.21 12.03
C GLY A 9 5.26 -8.77 12.47
N ASN A 10 5.13 -7.82 11.54
CA ASN A 10 4.98 -6.40 11.88
C ASN A 10 3.51 -6.01 12.04
N ALA A 11 3.26 -5.08 12.96
CA ALA A 11 1.94 -4.50 13.15
C ALA A 11 1.40 -3.95 11.80
N GLY A 12 0.14 -4.27 11.51
CA GLY A 12 -0.59 -3.78 10.34
C GLY A 12 -0.34 -4.51 9.00
N THR A 13 0.58 -5.48 8.93
CA THR A 13 0.66 -6.41 7.79
C THR A 13 -0.54 -7.37 7.81
N VAL A 14 -1.17 -7.60 6.65
CA VAL A 14 -2.27 -8.56 6.49
C VAL A 14 -1.79 -9.79 5.76
N THR A 15 -2.25 -10.98 6.19
CA THR A 15 -1.86 -12.23 5.54
C THR A 15 -2.41 -12.29 4.11
N PRO A 16 -1.62 -12.81 3.13
CA PRO A 16 -2.06 -12.94 1.76
C PRO A 16 -3.36 -13.74 1.61
N GLU A 17 -3.59 -14.76 2.43
CA GLU A 17 -4.79 -15.61 2.38
C GLU A 17 -6.05 -14.82 2.70
N LYS A 18 -5.98 -13.94 3.70
CA LYS A 18 -7.10 -13.08 4.09
C LYS A 18 -7.40 -12.07 2.99
N LEU A 19 -6.37 -11.40 2.46
CA LEU A 19 -6.56 -10.46 1.35
C LEU A 19 -7.11 -11.15 0.10
N TYR A 20 -6.65 -12.36 -0.19
CA TYR A 20 -7.16 -13.13 -1.31
C TYR A 20 -8.65 -13.46 -1.11
N SER A 21 -9.04 -13.94 0.08
CA SER A 21 -10.45 -14.19 0.40
C SER A 21 -11.31 -12.93 0.19
N ASP A 22 -10.84 -11.78 0.68
CA ASP A 22 -11.59 -10.52 0.66
C ASP A 22 -11.63 -9.85 -0.73
N TYR A 23 -10.58 -10.02 -1.54
CA TYR A 23 -10.34 -9.23 -2.75
C TYR A 23 -10.02 -10.02 -4.02
N GLN A 24 -10.15 -11.36 -4.03
CA GLN A 24 -9.93 -12.18 -5.24
C GLN A 24 -10.74 -11.71 -6.46
N ALA A 25 -11.94 -11.17 -6.27
CA ALA A 25 -12.82 -10.77 -7.36
C ALA A 25 -12.29 -9.59 -8.21
N ILE A 26 -11.31 -8.84 -7.72
CA ILE A 26 -10.69 -7.71 -8.43
C ILE A 26 -9.31 -8.04 -9.02
N LEU A 27 -8.81 -9.27 -8.79
CA LEU A 27 -7.56 -9.75 -9.35
C LEU A 27 -7.80 -10.36 -10.74
N ILE A 28 -6.82 -10.21 -11.62
CA ILE A 28 -6.84 -10.91 -12.91
C ILE A 28 -6.23 -12.31 -12.79
N GLU A 29 -6.46 -13.16 -13.79
CA GLU A 29 -5.83 -14.47 -13.86
C GLU A 29 -4.30 -14.36 -13.83
N GLY A 30 -3.67 -15.15 -12.94
CA GLY A 30 -2.21 -15.14 -12.74
C GLY A 30 -1.67 -13.93 -11.96
N GLU A 31 -2.51 -12.99 -11.51
CA GLU A 31 -2.10 -11.94 -10.58
C GLU A 31 -2.08 -12.50 -9.14
N THR A 32 -0.93 -12.40 -8.48
CA THR A 32 -0.73 -12.92 -7.11
C THR A 32 -0.57 -11.77 -6.13
N ILE A 33 -1.17 -11.90 -4.95
CA ILE A 33 -0.94 -10.97 -3.84
C ILE A 33 0.40 -11.31 -3.18
N ASP A 34 1.28 -10.33 -3.08
CA ASP A 34 2.59 -10.49 -2.46
C ASP A 34 2.58 -10.05 -0.99
N ILE A 35 2.03 -8.87 -0.72
CA ILE A 35 1.94 -8.33 0.64
C ILE A 35 0.81 -7.32 0.78
N GLY A 36 0.21 -7.29 1.97
CA GLY A 36 -0.86 -6.40 2.35
C GLY A 36 -0.51 -5.55 3.55
N PHE A 37 -0.92 -4.28 3.55
CA PHE A 37 -0.92 -3.44 4.74
C PHE A 37 -2.33 -2.90 4.97
N SER A 38 -2.81 -2.98 6.21
CA SER A 38 -4.09 -2.41 6.62
C SER A 38 -3.84 -1.26 7.60
N LEU A 39 -4.38 -0.10 7.25
CA LEU A 39 -4.29 1.15 7.98
C LEU A 39 -5.68 1.60 8.39
N PHE A 40 -6.15 1.16 9.56
CA PHE A 40 -7.46 1.54 10.10
C PHE A 40 -8.62 1.29 9.11
N ARG A 41 -8.89 2.23 8.19
CA ARG A 41 -9.88 2.14 7.11
C ARG A 41 -9.31 1.70 5.76
N ASP A 42 -8.06 2.01 5.50
CA ASP A 42 -7.44 1.85 4.19
C ASP A 42 -6.66 0.53 4.10
N VAL A 43 -6.65 -0.08 2.92
CA VAL A 43 -5.86 -1.28 2.64
C VAL A 43 -4.98 -1.06 1.42
N PHE A 44 -3.71 -1.42 1.55
CA PHE A 44 -2.69 -1.37 0.51
C PHE A 44 -2.33 -2.79 0.15
N ILE A 45 -2.59 -3.20 -1.09
CA ILE A 45 -2.31 -4.54 -1.58
C ILE A 45 -1.26 -4.43 -2.68
N PHE A 46 -0.11 -5.03 -2.46
CA PHE A 46 0.94 -5.16 -3.46
C PHE A 46 0.77 -6.51 -4.15
N THR A 47 0.60 -6.47 -5.47
CA THR A 47 0.47 -7.67 -6.31
C THR A 47 1.68 -7.84 -7.21
N SER A 48 1.68 -8.91 -8.00
CA SER A 48 2.69 -9.12 -9.04
C SER A 48 2.68 -8.07 -10.15
N LYS A 49 1.64 -7.21 -10.22
CA LYS A 49 1.42 -6.27 -11.33
C LYS A 49 1.26 -4.80 -10.90
N ARG A 50 0.66 -4.55 -9.73
CA ARG A 50 0.22 -3.20 -9.33
C ARG A 50 0.11 -3.07 -7.81
N LEU A 51 0.10 -1.83 -7.36
CA LEU A 51 -0.41 -1.47 -6.04
C LEU A 51 -1.92 -1.20 -6.15
N ILE A 52 -2.71 -1.88 -5.32
CA ILE A 52 -4.15 -1.62 -5.17
C ILE A 52 -4.36 -0.89 -3.85
N LEU A 53 -5.00 0.27 -3.90
CA LEU A 53 -5.41 1.05 -2.75
C LEU A 53 -6.91 0.93 -2.57
N ILE A 54 -7.31 0.55 -1.37
CA ILE A 54 -8.71 0.37 -1.01
C ILE A 54 -9.04 1.35 0.09
N ASP A 55 -9.84 2.35 -0.22
CA ASP A 55 -10.23 3.41 0.72
C ASP A 55 -11.71 3.25 1.10
N LYS A 56 -11.97 3.12 2.40
CA LYS A 56 -13.34 3.07 2.95
C LYS A 56 -13.76 4.47 3.39
N GLN A 57 -14.51 5.14 2.52
CA GLN A 57 -14.93 6.53 2.67
C GLN A 57 -16.24 6.69 3.46
N GLY A 58 -16.40 7.87 4.06
CA GLY A 58 -17.62 8.30 4.75
C GLY A 58 -17.74 7.82 6.20
N LEU A 59 -18.84 8.21 6.86
CA LEU A 59 -19.10 7.85 8.26
C LEU A 59 -19.48 6.37 8.41
N THR A 60 -20.19 5.81 7.43
CA THR A 60 -20.68 4.43 7.44
C THR A 60 -19.68 3.43 6.83
N GLY A 61 -18.62 3.92 6.16
CA GLY A 61 -17.64 3.08 5.46
C GLY A 61 -18.22 2.29 4.27
N ARG A 62 -19.45 2.60 3.83
CA ARG A 62 -20.11 1.86 2.73
C ARG A 62 -19.58 2.23 1.35
N LYS A 63 -19.06 3.44 1.19
CA LYS A 63 -18.45 3.86 -0.06
C LYS A 63 -17.01 3.37 -0.05
N ILE A 64 -16.68 2.46 -0.97
CA ILE A 64 -15.33 1.91 -1.09
C ILE A 64 -14.78 2.31 -2.46
N GLU A 65 -13.58 2.89 -2.46
CA GLU A 65 -12.82 3.16 -3.68
C GLU A 65 -11.73 2.11 -3.83
N TYR A 66 -11.59 1.56 -5.03
CA TYR A 66 -10.53 0.63 -5.41
C TYR A 66 -9.67 1.28 -6.49
N LEU A 67 -8.52 1.83 -6.10
CA LEU A 67 -7.60 2.50 -7.00
C LEU A 67 -6.45 1.55 -7.35
N SER A 68 -6.29 1.27 -8.64
CA SER A 68 -5.20 0.44 -9.16
C SER A 68 -4.08 1.30 -9.74
N LEU A 69 -2.86 1.10 -9.24
CA LEU A 69 -1.65 1.80 -9.67
C LEU A 69 -0.64 0.79 -10.25
N PRO A 70 -0.60 0.61 -11.58
CA PRO A 70 0.44 -0.18 -12.23
C PRO A 70 1.83 0.32 -11.82
N TYR A 71 2.76 -0.59 -11.52
CA TYR A 71 4.10 -0.15 -11.09
C TYR A 71 4.83 0.67 -12.14
N SER A 72 4.58 0.39 -13.42
CA SER A 72 5.16 1.14 -14.54
C SER A 72 4.68 2.59 -14.63
N SER A 73 3.55 2.94 -14.03
CA SER A 73 3.03 4.32 -14.04
C SER A 73 3.47 5.13 -12.81
N ILE A 74 4.02 4.49 -11.78
CA ILE A 74 4.54 5.18 -10.60
C ILE A 74 5.88 5.81 -10.98
N SER A 75 5.92 7.14 -11.08
CA SER A 75 7.12 7.85 -11.48
C SER A 75 7.98 8.26 -10.29
N ARG A 76 7.34 8.63 -9.18
CA ARG A 76 7.98 9.09 -7.96
C ARG A 76 7.17 8.68 -6.74
N PHE A 77 7.86 8.48 -5.62
CA PHE A 77 7.24 8.30 -4.31
C PHE A 77 8.13 8.92 -3.24
N SER A 78 7.52 9.38 -2.15
CA SER A 78 8.24 9.94 -1.00
C SER A 78 7.54 9.60 0.31
N ILE A 79 8.31 9.57 1.39
CA ILE A 79 7.78 9.51 2.75
C ILE A 79 8.21 10.76 3.48
N GLU A 80 7.27 11.41 4.14
CA GLU A 80 7.49 12.58 4.98
C GLU A 80 7.15 12.23 6.42
N THR A 81 8.14 12.27 7.32
CA THR A 81 7.97 11.97 8.75
C THR A 81 7.77 13.25 9.54
N ALA A 82 6.90 13.24 10.56
CA ALA A 82 6.59 14.45 11.34
C ALA A 82 7.70 14.90 12.35
N GLY A 83 8.86 14.24 12.39
CA GLY A 83 10.05 14.68 13.15
C GLY A 83 10.55 13.66 14.16
N ASN A 84 11.46 14.08 15.05
CA ASN A 84 12.34 13.19 15.84
C ASN A 84 11.65 12.21 16.81
N PHE A 85 10.34 12.34 17.03
CA PHE A 85 9.55 11.49 17.94
C PHE A 85 8.16 11.13 17.41
N ASP A 86 7.82 11.58 16.20
CA ASP A 86 6.51 11.31 15.64
C ASP A 86 6.59 10.09 14.72
N LEU A 87 5.78 9.09 15.05
CA LEU A 87 5.64 7.85 14.27
C LEU A 87 4.55 8.01 13.21
N ASP A 88 3.98 9.21 13.10
CA ASP A 88 3.13 9.60 12.00
C ASP A 88 3.99 9.98 10.79
N ALA A 89 3.64 9.39 9.65
CA ALA A 89 4.33 9.61 8.39
C ALA A 89 3.33 9.74 7.25
N GLU A 90 3.67 10.48 6.21
CA GLU A 90 2.84 10.62 5.02
C GLU A 90 3.54 10.00 3.82
N LEU A 91 2.91 9.02 3.20
CA LEU A 91 3.32 8.46 1.92
C LEU A 91 2.67 9.27 0.79
N LYS A 92 3.50 9.72 -0.15
CA LYS A 92 3.08 10.42 -1.36
C LYS A 92 3.52 9.63 -2.59
N ILE A 93 2.64 9.46 -3.56
CA ILE A 93 2.90 8.75 -4.82
C ILE A 93 2.47 9.67 -5.98
N TRP A 94 3.34 9.79 -6.97
CA TRP A 94 3.08 10.49 -8.23
C TRP A 94 2.96 9.49 -9.36
N ILE A 95 1.92 9.68 -10.18
CA ILE A 95 1.70 8.92 -11.40
C ILE A 95 2.21 9.74 -12.57
N SER A 96 3.00 9.12 -13.44
CA SER A 96 3.48 9.72 -14.70
C SER A 96 4.14 11.09 -14.46
N SER A 97 3.71 12.13 -15.17
CA SER A 97 4.29 13.47 -15.10
C SER A 97 3.48 14.45 -14.24
N GLU A 98 2.63 13.97 -13.33
CA GLU A 98 1.83 14.86 -12.49
C GLU A 98 2.69 15.75 -11.58
N ASP A 99 2.26 17.01 -11.41
CA ASP A 99 2.93 18.00 -10.56
C ASP A 99 2.69 17.73 -9.07
N LYS A 100 1.46 17.32 -8.72
CA LYS A 100 1.02 17.01 -7.36
C LYS A 100 0.96 15.48 -7.17
N PRO A 101 1.13 14.98 -5.94
CA PRO A 101 0.99 13.56 -5.69
C PRO A 101 -0.46 13.13 -5.97
N SER A 102 -0.62 12.12 -6.81
CA SER A 102 -1.90 11.49 -7.13
C SER A 102 -2.49 10.80 -5.91
N VAL A 103 -1.62 10.34 -4.99
CA VAL A 103 -1.99 9.72 -3.72
C VAL A 103 -1.20 10.35 -2.60
N SER A 104 -1.89 10.76 -1.53
CA SER A 104 -1.31 11.18 -0.26
C SER A 104 -2.02 10.45 0.87
N LYS A 105 -1.28 9.62 1.63
CA LYS A 105 -1.85 8.77 2.68
C LYS A 105 -1.03 8.88 3.96
N LYS A 106 -1.72 9.14 5.07
CA LYS A 106 -1.11 9.24 6.40
C LYS A 106 -1.08 7.88 7.08
N PHE A 107 0.08 7.53 7.59
CA PHE A 107 0.40 6.33 8.34
C PHE A 107 0.52 6.73 9.80
N ASN A 108 -0.02 5.90 10.68
CA ASN A 108 0.20 6.01 12.12
C ASN A 108 1.18 4.92 12.57
N LYS A 109 1.51 4.90 13.86
CA LYS A 109 2.44 3.95 14.51
C LYS A 109 2.17 2.47 14.26
N SER A 110 0.96 2.13 13.80
CA SER A 110 0.50 0.74 13.64
C SER A 110 1.08 0.07 12.40
N VAL A 111 1.63 0.83 11.44
CA VAL A 111 2.27 0.28 10.23
C VAL A 111 3.66 0.87 10.09
N ASN A 112 4.64 0.02 9.84
CA ASN A 112 5.99 0.45 9.55
C ASN A 112 6.06 1.07 8.14
N VAL A 113 6.01 2.40 8.05
CA VAL A 113 6.04 3.13 6.79
C VAL A 113 7.31 2.84 5.96
N TYR A 114 8.42 2.52 6.60
CA TYR A 114 9.68 2.16 5.92
C TYR A 114 9.57 0.82 5.19
N GLU A 115 8.71 -0.09 5.65
CA GLU A 115 8.45 -1.35 4.95
C GLU A 115 7.63 -1.11 3.71
N VAL A 116 6.61 -0.26 3.80
CA VAL A 116 5.81 0.17 2.64
C VAL A 116 6.73 0.84 1.61
N GLN A 117 7.67 1.68 2.04
CA GLN A 117 8.70 2.26 1.17
C GLN A 117 9.52 1.20 0.46
N ARG A 118 10.02 0.21 1.22
CA ARG A 118 10.90 -0.83 0.70
C ARG A 118 10.18 -1.70 -0.32
N VAL A 119 8.93 -2.07 -0.05
CA VAL A 119 8.10 -2.87 -0.97
C VAL A 119 7.80 -2.06 -2.24
N LEU A 120 7.43 -0.78 -2.11
CA LEU A 120 7.27 0.12 -3.27
C LEU A 120 8.54 0.17 -4.11
N ALA A 121 9.70 0.40 -3.48
CA ALA A 121 10.99 0.45 -4.16
C ALA A 121 11.30 -0.87 -4.89
N GLN A 122 11.08 -2.01 -4.24
CA GLN A 122 11.30 -3.33 -4.85
C GLN A 122 10.43 -3.59 -6.09
N ARG A 123 9.24 -2.98 -6.17
CA ARG A 123 8.30 -3.19 -7.28
C ARG A 123 8.42 -2.16 -8.40
N THR A 124 8.90 -0.96 -8.08
CA THR A 124 8.95 0.17 -9.01
C THR A 124 10.34 0.43 -9.57
N LEU A 125 11.39 0.09 -8.81
CA LEU A 125 12.76 0.23 -9.26
C LEU A 125 13.20 -1.04 -10.00
N LYS A 126 13.95 -0.86 -11.08
CA LYS A 126 14.48 -1.95 -11.91
C LYS A 126 15.67 -2.62 -11.24
#